data_AF-A0A0C1H4C9-F1
#
_entry.id   AF-A0A0C1H4C9-F1
#
_cell.length_a   1.000
_cell.length_b   1.000
_cell.length_c   1.000
_cell.angle_alpha   90.00
_cell.angle_beta   90.00
_cell.angle_gamma   90.00
#
_symmetry.space_group_name_H-M   'P 1'
#
loop_
_entity.id
_entity.type
_entity.pdbx_description
1 polymer ?
#
loop_
_entity_poly.entity_id
_entity_poly.type
_entity_poly.pdbx_seq_one_letter_code
_entity_poly.pdbx_strand_id
1 'polypeptide(L)'
;MNKLTFPLLLICLIIFEVVAMPSHHSKMSQEGNLMYAVIKDFAKRMKYEKHLQLESIGGGVENGIYNFSLGFRREGSLNKKESEALIILITEEFISEVNSNEMIRPYLRDYPISNTNVELSIGNYDFEGKVIETPNVATVCTHKDKIVYFYKGPKDIYDYKDERESYEKALKKIKQ
;
A
#
# COMPACT_ATOMS: atom_id res chain seq x y z
N MET A 1 -60.96 -40.46 -16.22
CA MET A 1 -59.78 -41.28 -15.89
C MET A 1 -58.54 -40.55 -16.36
N ASN A 2 -57.65 -40.31 -15.40
CA ASN A 2 -56.35 -39.62 -15.42
C ASN A 2 -55.61 -39.55 -16.75
N LYS A 3 -54.91 -38.44 -17.00
CA LYS A 3 -53.43 -38.37 -16.92
C LYS A 3 -52.96 -36.94 -16.68
N LEU A 4 -52.52 -36.74 -15.44
CA LEU A 4 -51.59 -35.73 -14.96
C LEU A 4 -50.25 -35.92 -15.69
N THR A 5 -49.77 -34.92 -16.43
CA THR A 5 -48.36 -34.70 -16.87
C THR A 5 -48.41 -33.58 -17.92
N PHE A 6 -48.12 -32.31 -17.62
CA PHE A 6 -46.76 -31.77 -17.69
C PHE A 6 -46.81 -30.32 -17.15
N PRO A 7 -46.19 -30.02 -16.01
CA PRO A 7 -45.59 -28.71 -15.81
C PRO A 7 -44.10 -28.95 -15.53
N LEU A 8 -43.39 -29.48 -16.52
CA LEU A 8 -41.95 -29.76 -16.40
C LEU A 8 -41.11 -29.12 -17.50
N LEU A 9 -41.73 -28.28 -18.34
CA LEU A 9 -41.06 -27.56 -19.43
C LEU A 9 -40.74 -26.09 -19.10
N LEU A 10 -41.11 -25.59 -17.91
CA LEU A 10 -40.86 -24.21 -17.50
C LEU A 10 -39.88 -24.06 -16.32
N ILE A 11 -39.19 -25.14 -15.91
CA ILE A 11 -38.21 -25.11 -14.81
C ILE A 11 -36.75 -25.29 -15.31
N CYS A 12 -36.54 -25.60 -16.59
CA CYS A 12 -35.18 -25.79 -17.13
C CYS A 12 -34.56 -24.55 -17.81
N LEU A 13 -35.24 -23.40 -17.85
CA LEU A 13 -34.71 -22.16 -18.45
C LEU A 13 -34.23 -21.12 -17.43
N ILE A 14 -34.15 -21.46 -16.13
CA ILE A 14 -33.63 -20.56 -15.06
C ILE A 14 -32.36 -21.12 -14.40
N ILE A 15 -31.67 -22.10 -15.02
CA ILE A 15 -30.43 -22.67 -14.46
C ILE A 15 -29.25 -22.59 -15.46
N PHE A 16 -29.27 -21.64 -16.41
CA PHE A 16 -28.14 -21.45 -17.33
C PHE A 16 -27.68 -20.01 -17.54
N GLU A 17 -28.03 -19.09 -16.62
CA GLU A 17 -27.37 -17.77 -16.49
C GLU A 17 -26.62 -17.60 -15.16
N VAL A 18 -26.34 -18.70 -14.45
CA VAL A 18 -25.28 -18.74 -13.42
C VAL A 18 -24.10 -19.54 -13.96
N VAL A 19 -23.73 -19.27 -15.22
CA VAL A 19 -22.43 -19.69 -15.75
C VAL A 19 -21.56 -18.45 -15.76
N ALA A 20 -20.73 -18.37 -14.73
CA ALA A 20 -19.54 -17.54 -14.65
C ALA A 20 -19.69 -16.13 -15.23
N MET A 21 -20.13 -15.17 -14.42
CA MET A 21 -19.42 -13.90 -14.45
C MET A 21 -17.95 -14.28 -14.19
N PRO A 22 -17.04 -14.16 -15.17
CA PRO A 22 -15.63 -14.17 -14.81
C PRO A 22 -15.53 -13.01 -13.84
N SER A 23 -15.10 -13.26 -12.60
CA SER A 23 -14.55 -12.17 -11.81
C SER A 23 -13.58 -11.48 -12.75
N HIS A 24 -13.88 -10.22 -13.09
CA HIS A 24 -13.09 -9.45 -14.03
C HIS A 24 -11.80 -9.03 -13.31
N HIS A 25 -11.03 -10.02 -12.85
CA HIS A 25 -9.62 -9.84 -12.58
C HIS A 25 -8.99 -9.67 -13.94
N SER A 26 -8.96 -8.42 -14.41
CA SER A 26 -8.12 -8.05 -15.54
C SER A 26 -6.72 -8.62 -15.27
N LYS A 27 -6.20 -9.40 -16.21
CA LYS A 27 -4.84 -9.93 -16.11
C LYS A 27 -3.92 -8.72 -15.94
N MET A 28 -3.20 -8.67 -14.81
CA MET A 28 -2.32 -7.54 -14.50
C MET A 28 -1.30 -7.35 -15.63
N SER A 29 -1.03 -6.10 -16.02
CA SER A 29 -0.10 -5.79 -17.11
C SER A 29 1.33 -6.22 -16.75
N GLN A 30 2.24 -6.24 -17.73
CA GLN A 30 3.64 -6.57 -17.47
C GLN A 30 4.27 -5.59 -16.46
N GLU A 31 3.98 -4.31 -16.62
CA GLU A 31 4.36 -3.21 -15.72
C GLU A 31 3.84 -3.48 -14.31
N GLY A 32 2.57 -3.82 -14.17
CA GLY A 32 1.96 -4.11 -12.88
C GLY A 32 2.57 -5.34 -12.20
N ASN A 33 2.85 -6.40 -12.96
CA ASN A 33 3.52 -7.59 -12.43
C ASN A 33 4.94 -7.28 -11.94
N LEU A 34 5.69 -6.47 -12.68
CA LEU A 34 7.05 -6.13 -12.30
C LEU A 34 7.10 -5.16 -11.12
N MET A 35 6.21 -4.16 -11.10
CA MET A 35 6.00 -3.26 -9.96
C MET A 35 5.70 -4.07 -8.69
N TYR A 36 4.76 -5.01 -8.78
CA TYR A 36 4.36 -5.85 -7.67
C TYR A 36 5.50 -6.76 -7.19
N ALA A 37 6.31 -7.30 -8.11
CA ALA A 37 7.49 -8.10 -7.77
C ALA A 37 8.54 -7.29 -7.00
N VAL A 38 8.91 -6.10 -7.51
CA VAL A 38 9.87 -5.21 -6.84
C VAL A 38 9.39 -4.82 -5.45
N ILE A 39 8.11 -4.45 -5.29
CA ILE A 39 7.53 -4.12 -3.99
C ILE A 39 7.61 -5.32 -3.03
N LYS A 40 7.30 -6.53 -3.49
CA LYS A 40 7.36 -7.74 -2.66
C LYS A 40 8.77 -8.10 -2.22
N ASP A 41 9.73 -7.96 -3.12
CA ASP A 41 11.14 -8.26 -2.80
C ASP A 41 11.68 -7.26 -1.77
N PHE A 42 11.42 -5.96 -1.96
CA PHE A 42 11.72 -4.93 -0.98
C PHE A 42 11.06 -5.21 0.37
N ALA A 43 9.75 -5.47 0.37
CA ALA A 43 8.98 -5.73 1.58
C ALA A 43 9.45 -6.96 2.35
N LYS A 44 9.90 -8.01 1.65
CA LYS A 44 10.48 -9.20 2.27
C LYS A 44 11.71 -8.82 3.10
N ARG A 45 12.59 -7.95 2.59
CA ARG A 45 13.75 -7.45 3.36
C ARG A 45 13.30 -6.59 4.55
N MET A 46 12.39 -5.64 4.33
CA MET A 46 11.89 -4.75 5.38
C MET A 46 11.24 -5.48 6.56
N LYS A 47 10.61 -6.63 6.31
CA LYS A 47 10.09 -7.50 7.37
C LYS A 47 11.16 -7.95 8.35
N TYR A 48 12.34 -8.34 7.85
CA TYR A 48 13.43 -8.86 8.69
C TYR A 48 14.33 -7.74 9.23
N GLU A 49 14.64 -6.74 8.41
CA GLU A 49 15.59 -5.68 8.76
C GLU A 49 14.97 -4.59 9.64
N LYS A 50 13.68 -4.30 9.47
CA LYS A 50 12.99 -3.17 10.10
C LYS A 50 11.71 -3.55 10.85
N HIS A 51 11.38 -4.85 10.92
CA HIS A 51 10.15 -5.36 11.52
C HIS A 51 8.86 -4.75 10.91
N LEU A 52 8.88 -4.52 9.59
CA LEU A 52 7.77 -3.95 8.84
C LEU A 52 7.03 -5.05 8.06
N GLN A 53 5.80 -5.35 8.44
CA GLN A 53 4.95 -6.32 7.75
C GLN A 53 4.17 -5.60 6.65
N LEU A 54 4.33 -6.01 5.38
CA LEU A 54 3.54 -5.45 4.29
C LEU A 54 2.06 -5.83 4.42
N GLU A 55 1.17 -4.85 4.28
CA GLU A 55 -0.28 -5.02 4.33
C GLU A 55 -0.98 -4.55 3.05
N SER A 56 -0.41 -3.57 2.34
CA SER A 56 -1.01 -3.07 1.10
C SER A 56 0.05 -2.78 0.03
N ILE A 57 -0.36 -3.02 -1.22
CA ILE A 57 0.40 -2.71 -2.44
C ILE A 57 -0.56 -1.97 -3.37
N GLY A 58 -0.07 -0.90 -3.97
CA GLY A 58 -0.76 -0.15 -5.00
C GLY A 58 0.24 0.53 -5.93
N GLY A 59 -0.28 1.37 -6.81
CA GLY A 59 0.54 2.14 -7.74
C GLY A 59 -0.23 2.46 -9.00
N GLY A 60 0.43 3.24 -9.86
CA GLY A 60 -0.12 3.70 -11.12
C GLY A 60 0.70 3.20 -12.29
N VAL A 61 0.07 2.49 -13.24
CA VAL A 61 0.77 1.81 -14.36
C VAL A 61 0.26 2.18 -15.76
N GLU A 62 -0.66 3.13 -15.86
CA GLU A 62 -1.20 3.58 -17.14
C GLU A 62 -0.07 4.11 -18.04
N ASN A 63 0.20 3.53 -19.21
CA ASN A 63 1.32 3.93 -20.07
C ASN A 63 2.69 3.97 -19.36
N GLY A 64 2.93 3.01 -18.46
CA GLY A 64 4.14 2.93 -17.65
C GLY A 64 3.91 3.25 -16.18
N ILE A 65 4.82 2.78 -15.34
CA ILE A 65 4.78 2.94 -13.89
C ILE A 65 5.12 4.39 -13.55
N TYR A 66 4.18 5.08 -12.92
CA TYR A 66 4.33 6.48 -12.51
C TYR A 66 4.23 6.69 -11.00
N ASN A 67 3.72 5.70 -10.27
CA ASN A 67 3.57 5.76 -8.81
C ASN A 67 3.70 4.35 -8.22
N PHE A 68 4.38 4.24 -7.08
CA PHE A 68 4.43 3.07 -6.22
C PHE A 68 3.74 3.38 -4.88
N SER A 69 2.81 2.51 -4.45
CA SER A 69 2.18 2.62 -3.13
C SER A 69 2.45 1.39 -2.29
N LEU A 70 2.94 1.57 -1.06
CA LEU A 70 3.26 0.50 -0.13
C LEU A 70 2.73 0.87 1.27
N GLY A 71 2.01 -0.04 1.90
CA GLY A 71 1.57 0.10 3.29
C GLY A 71 2.15 -0.99 4.17
N PHE A 72 2.79 -0.57 5.25
CA PHE A 72 3.37 -1.44 6.25
C PHE A 72 2.65 -1.31 7.59
N ARG A 73 2.57 -2.44 8.28
CA ARG A 73 2.27 -2.53 9.70
C ARG A 73 3.54 -2.72 10.50
N ARG A 74 3.58 -2.06 11.65
CA ARG A 74 4.60 -2.22 12.68
C ARG A 74 3.94 -2.48 14.03
N GLU A 75 4.51 -3.40 14.79
CA GLU A 75 4.15 -3.59 16.21
C GLU A 75 4.96 -2.66 17.11
N GLY A 76 4.29 -2.09 18.10
CA GLY A 76 4.83 -1.12 19.06
C GLY A 76 4.60 0.33 18.63
N SER A 77 4.83 1.25 19.57
CA SER A 77 4.77 2.68 19.34
C SER A 77 6.08 3.23 18.77
N LEU A 78 5.97 4.33 18.04
CA LEU A 78 7.08 5.23 17.71
C LEU A 78 6.65 6.64 18.08
N ASN A 79 7.57 7.42 18.62
CA ASN A 79 7.38 8.86 18.68
C ASN A 79 7.52 9.47 17.28
N LYS A 80 7.23 10.77 17.16
CA LYS A 80 7.29 11.47 15.87
C LYS A 80 8.68 11.42 15.22
N LYS A 81 9.75 11.64 15.99
CA LYS A 81 11.12 11.66 15.47
C LYS A 81 11.55 10.28 14.95
N GLU A 82 11.17 9.22 15.65
CA GLU A 82 11.47 7.86 15.21
C GLU A 82 10.64 7.47 13.98
N SER A 83 9.36 7.87 13.94
CA SER A 83 8.50 7.67 12.77
C SER A 83 9.02 8.40 11.54
N GLU A 84 9.46 9.66 11.71
CA GLU A 84 10.10 10.48 10.67
C GLU A 84 11.37 9.82 10.15
N ALA A 85 12.25 9.36 11.05
CA ALA A 85 13.49 8.71 10.68
C ALA A 85 13.23 7.42 9.88
N LEU A 86 12.30 6.60 10.35
CA LEU A 86 11.98 5.32 9.71
C LEU A 86 11.34 5.50 8.34
N ILE A 87 10.33 6.38 8.21
CA ILE A 87 9.63 6.57 6.93
C ILE A 87 10.57 7.12 5.86
N ILE A 88 11.46 8.06 6.21
CA ILE A 88 12.44 8.60 5.26
C ILE A 88 13.43 7.51 4.86
N LEU A 89 13.98 6.78 5.82
CA LEU A 89 14.95 5.73 5.56
C LEU A 89 14.40 4.72 4.55
N ILE A 90 13.21 4.16 4.80
CA ILE A 90 12.65 3.14 3.89
C ILE A 90 12.22 3.73 2.55
N THR A 91 11.86 5.02 2.50
CA THR A 91 11.53 5.71 1.24
C THR A 91 12.78 5.87 0.37
N GLU A 92 13.87 6.37 0.94
CA GLU A 92 15.14 6.54 0.22
C GLU A 92 15.73 5.18 -0.19
N GLU A 93 15.64 4.16 0.67
CA GLU A 93 16.04 2.78 0.34
C GLU A 93 15.23 2.23 -0.84
N PHE A 94 13.91 2.41 -0.85
CA PHE A 94 13.04 1.94 -1.94
C PHE A 94 13.32 2.69 -3.26
N ILE A 95 13.48 4.02 -3.22
CA ILE A 95 13.85 4.84 -4.38
C ILE A 95 15.17 4.35 -4.97
N SER A 96 16.17 4.11 -4.12
CA SER A 96 17.47 3.58 -4.55
C SER A 96 17.31 2.21 -5.21
N GLU A 97 16.51 1.32 -4.62
CA GLU A 97 16.27 -0.02 -5.16
C GLU A 97 15.64 0.04 -6.55
N VAL A 98 14.56 0.82 -6.73
CA VAL A 98 13.90 0.98 -8.04
C VAL A 98 14.85 1.61 -9.06
N ASN A 99 15.57 2.67 -8.70
CA ASN A 99 16.47 3.36 -9.64
C ASN A 99 17.66 2.50 -10.08
N SER A 100 18.11 1.59 -9.23
CA SER A 100 19.18 0.63 -9.53
C SER A 100 18.71 -0.61 -10.29
N ASN A 101 17.40 -0.88 -10.32
CA ASN A 101 16.83 -2.06 -10.96
C ASN A 101 16.69 -1.87 -12.48
N GLU A 102 17.58 -2.49 -13.24
CA GLU A 102 17.57 -2.40 -14.71
C GLU A 102 16.35 -3.07 -15.36
N MET A 103 15.73 -4.05 -14.70
CA MET A 103 14.57 -4.76 -15.24
C MET A 103 13.32 -3.89 -15.26
N ILE A 104 13.10 -3.10 -14.21
CA ILE A 104 11.92 -2.23 -14.10
C ILE A 104 12.09 -0.91 -14.87
N ARG A 105 13.34 -0.46 -15.09
CA ARG A 105 13.67 0.82 -15.73
C ARG A 105 12.92 1.10 -17.04
N PRO A 106 12.82 0.16 -18.01
CA PRO A 106 12.10 0.42 -19.27
C PRO A 106 10.60 0.68 -19.11
N TYR A 107 10.05 0.33 -17.96
CA TYR A 107 8.63 0.47 -17.65
C TYR A 107 8.33 1.70 -16.78
N LEU A 108 9.34 2.45 -16.34
CA LEU A 108 9.16 3.67 -15.56
C LEU A 108 8.83 4.84 -16.48
N ARG A 109 7.78 5.58 -16.16
CA ARG A 109 7.42 6.80 -16.89
C ARG A 109 8.42 7.92 -16.62
N ASP A 110 8.83 8.05 -15.36
CA ASP A 110 9.83 9.00 -14.89
C ASP A 110 11.07 8.22 -14.45
N TYR A 111 12.25 8.58 -14.97
CA TYR A 111 13.52 7.99 -14.53
C TYR A 111 14.62 9.07 -14.45
N PRO A 112 15.36 9.17 -13.33
CA PRO A 112 15.17 8.43 -12.09
C PRO A 112 13.85 8.80 -11.39
N ILE A 113 13.26 7.85 -10.65
CA ILE A 113 12.14 8.16 -9.76
C ILE A 113 12.64 8.94 -8.54
N SER A 114 11.73 9.66 -7.90
CA SER A 114 11.98 10.43 -6.67
C SER A 114 10.89 10.20 -5.62
N ASN A 115 10.95 10.91 -4.50
CA ASN A 115 9.96 10.81 -3.43
C ASN A 115 8.53 11.14 -3.89
N THR A 116 8.35 11.92 -4.96
CA THR A 116 7.02 12.23 -5.48
C THR A 116 6.38 11.05 -6.23
N ASN A 117 7.17 10.03 -6.60
CA ASN A 117 6.68 8.81 -7.24
C ASN A 117 6.35 7.70 -6.22
N VAL A 118 6.57 7.92 -4.92
CA VAL A 118 6.47 6.88 -3.88
C VAL A 118 5.57 7.32 -2.73
N GLU A 119 4.48 6.58 -2.53
CA GLU A 119 3.58 6.71 -1.38
C GLU A 119 3.79 5.52 -0.43
N LEU A 120 4.52 5.77 0.66
CA LEU A 120 4.80 4.79 1.70
C LEU A 120 4.00 5.15 2.94
N SER A 121 3.41 4.16 3.60
CA SER A 121 2.76 4.35 4.90
C SER A 121 3.20 3.28 5.90
N ILE A 122 3.30 3.67 7.17
CA ILE A 122 3.57 2.79 8.30
C ILE A 122 2.47 3.03 9.33
N GLY A 123 1.62 2.04 9.55
CA GLY A 123 0.67 2.00 10.67
C GLY A 123 1.31 1.33 11.88
N ASN A 124 1.23 1.98 13.04
CA ASN A 124 1.71 1.46 14.32
C ASN A 124 0.55 0.85 15.10
N TYR A 125 0.76 -0.38 15.58
CA TYR A 125 -0.23 -1.15 16.32
C TYR A 125 0.37 -1.68 17.62
N ASP A 126 -0.44 -1.79 18.67
CA ASP A 126 -0.05 -2.53 19.86
C ASP A 126 -0.07 -4.06 19.63
N PHE A 127 0.32 -4.82 20.66
CA PHE A 127 0.35 -6.28 20.61
C PHE A 127 -1.04 -6.92 20.50
N GLU A 128 -2.11 -6.19 20.80
CA GLU A 128 -3.50 -6.62 20.60
C GLU A 128 -4.00 -6.28 19.19
N GLY A 129 -3.18 -5.62 18.37
CA GLY A 129 -3.51 -5.20 17.02
C GLY A 129 -4.40 -3.95 16.95
N LYS A 130 -4.48 -3.17 18.02
CA LYS A 130 -5.15 -1.86 18.01
C LYS A 130 -4.18 -0.78 17.56
N VAL A 131 -4.71 0.20 16.83
CA VAL A 131 -3.93 1.36 16.39
C VAL A 131 -3.43 2.12 17.61
N ILE A 132 -2.15 2.53 17.59
CA ILE A 132 -1.56 3.34 18.65
C ILE A 132 -2.24 4.71 18.74
N GLU A 133 -2.65 5.11 19.94
CA GLU A 133 -3.27 6.41 20.19
C GLU A 133 -2.26 7.52 20.54
N THR A 134 -2.73 8.77 20.48
CA THR A 134 -2.01 9.97 20.94
C THR A 134 -1.44 9.78 22.35
N PRO A 135 -0.22 10.25 22.66
CA PRO A 135 0.62 11.20 21.92
C PRO A 135 1.55 10.59 20.86
N ASN A 136 1.55 9.27 20.68
CA ASN A 136 2.40 8.61 19.68
C ASN A 136 1.77 8.66 18.29
N VAL A 137 2.60 8.47 17.26
CA VAL A 137 2.12 8.49 15.87
C VAL A 137 1.38 7.19 15.58
N ALA A 138 0.11 7.31 15.19
CA ALA A 138 -0.72 6.19 14.75
C ALA A 138 -0.27 5.69 13.37
N THR A 139 -0.14 6.62 12.43
CA THR A 139 0.32 6.32 11.06
C THR A 139 1.24 7.44 10.60
N VAL A 140 2.36 7.09 9.96
CA VAL A 140 3.19 8.05 9.21
C VAL A 140 3.16 7.67 7.74
N CYS A 141 3.04 8.64 6.83
CA CYS A 141 3.15 8.37 5.41
C CYS A 141 3.87 9.46 4.62
N THR A 142 4.42 9.08 3.47
CA THR A 142 4.81 10.01 2.41
C THR A 142 3.61 10.24 1.49
N HIS A 143 3.37 11.50 1.15
CA HIS A 143 2.41 11.86 0.12
C HIS A 143 2.96 13.05 -0.65
N LYS A 144 3.31 12.81 -1.92
CA LYS A 144 3.99 13.79 -2.78
C LYS A 144 5.31 14.26 -2.15
N ASP A 145 5.42 15.55 -1.88
CA ASP A 145 6.60 16.22 -1.33
C ASP A 145 6.54 16.37 0.20
N LYS A 146 5.65 15.64 0.88
CA LYS A 146 5.35 15.80 2.31
C LYS A 146 5.40 14.48 3.07
N ILE A 147 5.70 14.61 4.35
CA ILE A 147 5.43 13.59 5.37
C ILE A 147 4.17 14.01 6.12
N VAL A 148 3.25 13.07 6.32
CA VAL A 148 2.02 13.25 7.08
C VAL A 148 2.04 12.32 8.28
N TYR A 149 1.81 12.87 9.46
CA TYR A 149 1.70 12.14 10.71
C TYR A 149 0.25 12.18 11.16
N PHE A 150 -0.36 11.02 11.33
CA PHE A 150 -1.70 10.87 11.87
C PHE A 150 -1.63 10.45 13.33
N TYR A 151 -2.43 11.11 14.16
CA TYR A 151 -2.58 10.84 15.59
C TYR A 151 -4.02 10.42 15.86
N LYS A 152 -4.21 9.19 16.35
CA LYS A 152 -5.51 8.66 16.73
C LYS A 152 -5.90 9.20 18.11
N GLY A 153 -7.02 9.92 18.20
CA GLY A 153 -7.66 10.32 19.45
C GLY A 153 -8.56 9.21 20.02
N PRO A 154 -9.04 9.35 21.26
CA PRO A 154 -9.72 8.27 21.98
C PRO A 154 -11.22 8.10 21.63
N LYS A 155 -11.82 8.95 20.78
CA LYS A 155 -13.28 8.96 20.59
C LYS A 155 -13.79 7.80 19.75
N ASP A 156 -13.67 7.92 18.42
CA ASP A 156 -14.18 6.94 17.45
C ASP A 156 -13.12 6.65 16.38
N ILE A 157 -13.48 5.81 15.41
CA ILE A 157 -12.56 5.37 14.35
C ILE A 157 -12.14 6.49 13.39
N TYR A 158 -12.77 7.66 13.43
CA TYR A 158 -12.46 8.82 12.59
C TYR A 158 -11.78 9.95 13.36
N ASP A 159 -11.60 9.82 14.67
CA ASP A 159 -10.92 10.80 15.51
C ASP A 159 -9.42 10.82 15.24
N TYR A 160 -9.03 11.50 14.15
CA TYR A 160 -7.65 11.69 13.77
C TYR A 160 -7.32 13.17 13.65
N LYS A 161 -6.08 13.49 14.02
CA LYS A 161 -5.44 14.77 13.69
C LYS A 161 -4.22 14.49 12.84
N ASP A 162 -3.97 15.34 11.85
CA ASP A 162 -2.75 15.26 11.04
C ASP A 162 -1.82 16.45 11.29
N GLU A 163 -0.53 16.15 11.26
CA GLU A 163 0.54 17.13 11.12
C GLU A 163 1.29 16.86 9.81
N ARG A 164 1.77 17.91 9.13
CA ARG A 164 2.50 17.77 7.88
C ARG A 164 3.80 18.55 7.89
N GLU A 165 4.81 18.01 7.25
CA GLU A 165 6.02 18.74 6.92
C GLU A 165 6.58 18.36 5.55
N SER A 166 7.47 19.20 5.03
CA SER A 166 8.17 18.93 3.77
C SER A 166 9.09 17.72 3.93
N TYR A 167 9.07 16.83 2.94
CA TYR A 167 9.98 15.70 2.83
C TYR A 167 11.44 16.15 2.84
N GLU A 168 11.77 17.20 2.09
CA GLU A 168 13.13 17.74 2.03
C GLU A 168 13.62 18.25 3.39
N LYS A 169 12.74 18.95 4.13
CA LYS A 169 13.06 19.44 5.47
C LYS A 169 13.35 18.27 6.42
N ALA A 170 12.54 17.23 6.39
CA ALA A 170 12.69 16.06 7.23
C ALA A 170 13.96 15.26 6.85
N LEU A 171 14.24 15.09 5.55
CA LEU A 171 15.45 14.45 5.05
C LEU A 171 16.73 15.15 5.52
N LYS A 172 16.73 16.49 5.55
CA LYS A 172 17.85 17.29 6.05
C LYS A 172 18.15 17.04 7.53
N LYS A 173 17.16 16.73 8.36
CA LYS A 173 17.37 16.43 9.79
C LYS A 173 18.08 15.11 10.03
N ILE A 174 17.94 14.15 9.11
CA ILE A 174 18.50 12.79 9.25
C ILE A 174 19.94 12.74 8.75
N LYS A 175 20.31 13.61 7.81
CA LYS A 175 21.67 13.68 7.22
C LYS A 175 22.66 14.50 8.05
N GLN A 176 22.23 15.05 9.19
CA GLN A 176 23.06 15.81 10.14
C GLN A 176 23.46 14.92 11.32
#